data_AF-A0A3D9R5G1-F1
#
_entry.id   AF-A0A3D9R5G1-F1
#
_cell.length_a   1.000
_cell.length_b   1.000
_cell.length_c   1.000
_cell.angle_alpha   90.00
_cell.angle_beta   90.00
_cell.angle_gamma   90.00
#
_symmetry.space_group_name_H-M   'P 1'
#
loop_
_entity.id
_entity.type
_entity.pdbx_description
1 polymer ?
#
loop_
_entity_poly.entity_id
_entity_poly.type
_entity_poly.pdbx_seq_one_letter_code
_entity_poly.pdbx_strand_id
1 'polypeptide(L)'
;MTTQGISWVRDTKPNKRLDSITILVDEMLLSIDSMAGRQKAAVYLFGVSSFASMLAVKRGHDRELAAIAGLLHDCYRCRTFINEFPGPNSAEAARVLIRDAGLFSEEEQTTILRAIFYQEDLSRTHGPYEEIVKDAILLQKYLRPLGPGHARMDAGRLSHVLSELNTCDASLSEFAIDEQEPIVPLLEDKRLRLADIAESLARQEIIGAPGDERYREICRYWPDANIHKVLKNSWCAAFVYHCCRQAGFLLPIRYPNGCHRLAGVGAWLEWSQLAETGFFHYDQQNGFVPERGDIVIY
;
A
#
# COMPACT_ATOMS: atom_id res chain seq x y z
N MET A 1 5.10 45.73 -36.22
CA MET A 1 5.87 45.68 -34.95
C MET A 1 4.96 46.17 -33.84
N THR A 2 4.31 45.25 -33.14
CA THR A 2 3.57 45.52 -31.90
C THR A 2 3.32 44.17 -31.22
N THR A 3 4.31 43.71 -30.46
CA THR A 3 4.21 42.55 -29.58
C THR A 3 3.59 43.02 -28.26
N GLN A 4 2.30 42.71 -28.05
CA GLN A 4 1.69 42.78 -26.72
C GLN A 4 2.18 41.57 -25.91
N GLY A 5 2.95 41.85 -24.87
CA GLY A 5 3.44 40.86 -23.92
C GLY A 5 2.29 40.26 -23.12
N ILE A 6 2.16 38.93 -23.19
CA ILE A 6 1.29 38.17 -22.31
C ILE A 6 2.04 37.96 -20.99
N SER A 7 1.59 38.66 -19.95
CA SER A 7 2.04 38.46 -18.57
C SER A 7 1.40 37.21 -18.00
N TRP A 8 2.16 36.13 -17.88
CA TRP A 8 1.82 34.99 -17.02
C TRP A 8 2.76 34.97 -15.80
N VAL A 9 2.58 35.91 -14.89
CA VAL A 9 3.03 35.68 -13.51
C VAL A 9 1.85 35.04 -12.78
N ARG A 10 1.76 33.71 -12.87
CA ARG A 10 0.95 32.95 -11.90
C ARG A 10 1.67 33.05 -10.57
N ASP A 11 1.00 33.59 -9.56
CA ASP A 11 1.40 33.53 -8.16
C ASP A 11 1.72 32.09 -7.78
N THR A 12 3.00 31.70 -7.80
CA THR A 12 3.45 30.44 -7.23
C THR A 12 3.55 30.63 -5.73
N LYS A 13 2.41 30.57 -5.03
CA LYS A 13 2.44 30.29 -3.60
C LYS A 13 3.22 28.98 -3.40
N PRO A 14 4.24 28.94 -2.52
CA PRO A 14 4.91 27.69 -2.19
C PRO A 14 3.87 26.68 -1.73
N ASN A 15 4.04 25.43 -2.16
CA ASN A 15 3.02 24.41 -2.10
C ASN A 15 2.95 23.83 -0.69
N LYS A 16 2.45 24.65 0.26
CA LYS A 16 2.56 24.41 1.71
C LYS A 16 2.08 23.02 2.13
N ARG A 17 1.12 22.40 1.42
CA ARG A 17 0.63 21.06 1.77
C ARG A 17 1.59 19.97 1.29
N LEU A 18 2.06 20.04 0.04
CA LEU A 18 3.11 19.12 -0.45
C LEU A 18 4.39 19.22 0.40
N ASP A 19 4.82 20.41 0.80
CA ASP A 19 5.99 20.60 1.67
C ASP A 19 5.77 19.91 3.03
N SER A 20 4.58 20.06 3.61
CA SER A 20 4.23 19.40 4.89
C SER A 20 4.23 17.88 4.77
N ILE A 21 3.67 17.33 3.69
CA ILE A 21 3.70 15.88 3.43
C ILE A 21 5.14 15.40 3.16
N THR A 22 5.96 16.21 2.51
CA THR A 22 7.37 15.89 2.25
C THR A 22 8.14 15.70 3.55
N ILE A 23 7.95 16.59 4.54
CA ILE A 23 8.56 16.45 5.86
C ILE A 23 8.15 15.13 6.52
N LEU A 24 6.86 14.77 6.49
CA LEU A 24 6.36 13.51 7.07
C LEU A 24 6.95 12.27 6.36
N VAL A 25 7.19 12.36 5.06
CA VAL A 25 7.79 11.27 4.27
C VAL A 25 9.29 11.18 4.53
N ASP A 26 9.99 12.31 4.68
CA ASP A 26 11.40 12.32 5.05
C ASP A 26 11.61 11.71 6.45
N GLU A 27 10.77 12.07 7.43
CA GLU A 27 10.78 11.46 8.77
C GLU A 27 10.53 9.95 8.71
N MET A 28 9.61 9.51 7.85
CA MET A 28 9.40 8.08 7.60
C MET A 28 10.63 7.41 7.00
N LEU A 29 11.29 8.03 6.03
CA LEU A 29 12.48 7.46 5.38
C LEU A 29 13.66 7.34 6.34
N LEU A 30 13.74 8.22 7.35
CA LEU A 30 14.76 8.12 8.41
C LEU A 30 14.63 6.85 9.25
N SER A 31 13.46 6.21 9.31
CA SER A 31 13.28 4.92 10.01
C SER A 31 13.85 3.72 9.25
N ILE A 32 14.31 3.90 8.01
CA ILE A 32 14.99 2.85 7.24
C ILE A 32 16.46 2.81 7.69
N ASP A 33 16.90 1.69 8.26
CA ASP A 33 18.26 1.54 8.82
C ASP A 33 19.36 1.67 7.76
N SER A 34 19.16 1.05 6.59
CA SER A 34 20.14 1.05 5.51
C SER A 34 20.17 2.39 4.78
N MET A 35 21.33 3.07 4.75
CA MET A 35 21.53 4.29 3.97
C MET A 35 21.22 4.09 2.49
N ALA A 36 21.69 2.98 1.90
CA ALA A 36 21.42 2.65 0.51
C ALA A 36 19.92 2.38 0.27
N GLY A 37 19.27 1.67 1.21
CA GLY A 37 17.82 1.44 1.18
C GLY A 37 17.03 2.74 1.24
N ARG A 38 17.41 3.64 2.15
CA ARG A 38 16.81 4.97 2.32
C ARG A 38 16.93 5.82 1.07
N GLN A 39 18.14 5.91 0.49
CA GLN A 39 18.37 6.65 -0.75
C GLN A 39 17.54 6.09 -1.91
N LYS A 40 17.50 4.76 -2.04
CA LYS A 40 16.71 4.07 -3.05
C LYS A 40 15.21 4.37 -2.92
N ALA A 41 14.68 4.29 -1.71
CA ALA A 41 13.29 4.63 -1.42
C ALA A 41 12.98 6.10 -1.70
N ALA A 42 13.85 7.02 -1.29
CA ALA A 42 13.70 8.46 -1.58
C ALA A 42 13.65 8.72 -3.10
N VAL A 43 14.63 8.23 -3.86
CA VAL A 43 14.67 8.39 -5.32
C VAL A 43 13.40 7.86 -5.97
N TYR A 44 12.88 6.73 -5.49
CA TYR A 44 11.65 6.14 -5.99
C TYR A 44 10.43 7.02 -5.71
N LEU A 45 10.17 7.37 -4.44
CA LEU A 45 8.98 8.13 -4.05
C LEU A 45 8.96 9.53 -4.66
N PHE A 46 10.07 10.26 -4.59
CA PHE A 46 10.17 11.60 -5.16
C PHE A 46 10.16 11.59 -6.69
N GLY A 47 10.68 10.53 -7.31
CA GLY A 47 10.57 10.32 -8.75
C GLY A 47 9.12 10.14 -9.21
N VAL A 48 8.37 9.24 -8.56
CA VAL A 48 6.93 9.04 -8.83
C VAL A 48 6.15 10.33 -8.56
N SER A 49 6.41 11.02 -7.46
CA SER A 49 5.79 12.32 -7.14
C SER A 49 6.00 13.36 -8.26
N SER A 50 7.23 13.46 -8.77
CA SER A 50 7.59 14.39 -9.84
C SER A 50 6.91 14.05 -11.16
N PHE A 51 6.89 12.77 -11.55
CA PHE A 51 6.20 12.33 -12.77
C PHE A 51 4.69 12.50 -12.66
N ALA A 52 4.10 12.21 -11.50
CA ALA A 52 2.67 12.41 -11.28
C ALA A 52 2.29 13.89 -11.39
N SER A 53 3.08 14.79 -10.80
CA SER A 53 2.92 16.25 -10.94
C SER A 53 2.97 16.69 -12.41
N MET A 54 3.98 16.24 -13.15
CA MET A 54 4.16 16.56 -14.57
C MET A 54 2.99 16.06 -15.43
N LEU A 55 2.58 14.80 -15.25
CA LEU A 55 1.47 14.19 -15.98
C LEU A 55 0.15 14.89 -15.66
N ALA A 56 -0.10 15.26 -14.40
CA ALA A 56 -1.27 16.02 -14.01
C ALA A 56 -1.35 17.38 -14.72
N VAL A 57 -0.24 18.13 -14.79
CA VAL A 57 -0.18 19.39 -15.56
C VAL A 57 -0.51 19.14 -17.03
N LYS A 58 0.08 18.10 -17.63
CA LYS A 58 -0.15 17.78 -19.05
C LYS A 58 -1.60 17.39 -19.34
N ARG A 59 -2.26 16.71 -18.41
CA ARG A 59 -3.63 16.21 -18.53
C ARG A 59 -4.70 17.18 -18.00
N GLY A 60 -4.31 18.36 -17.50
CA GLY A 60 -5.24 19.38 -17.03
C GLY A 60 -5.84 19.10 -15.63
N HIS A 61 -5.12 18.38 -14.77
CA HIS A 61 -5.52 18.05 -13.41
C HIS A 61 -4.66 18.77 -12.35
N ASP A 62 -5.09 18.69 -11.08
CA ASP A 62 -4.35 19.30 -9.97
C ASP A 62 -3.00 18.60 -9.74
N ARG A 63 -1.92 19.34 -10.00
CA ARG A 63 -0.55 18.83 -9.85
C ARG A 63 -0.16 18.55 -8.39
N GLU A 64 -0.69 19.30 -7.43
CA GLU A 64 -0.37 19.14 -6.01
C GLU A 64 -0.93 17.81 -5.50
N LEU A 65 -2.21 17.53 -5.77
CA LEU A 65 -2.84 16.27 -5.35
C LEU A 65 -2.17 15.05 -6.00
N ALA A 66 -1.82 15.15 -7.29
CA ALA A 66 -1.11 14.09 -7.99
C ALA A 66 0.30 13.86 -7.41
N ALA A 67 1.04 14.94 -7.12
CA ALA A 67 2.36 14.86 -6.50
C ALA A 67 2.29 14.19 -5.11
N ILE A 68 1.29 14.53 -4.29
CA ILE A 68 1.09 13.94 -2.97
C ILE A 68 0.71 12.45 -3.08
N ALA A 69 -0.20 12.09 -3.98
CA ALA A 69 -0.55 10.70 -4.21
C ALA A 69 0.67 9.88 -4.66
N GLY A 70 1.46 10.41 -5.60
CA GLY A 70 2.70 9.79 -6.05
C GLY A 70 3.76 9.70 -4.94
N LEU A 71 3.84 10.67 -4.04
CA LEU A 71 4.80 10.64 -2.93
C LEU A 71 4.43 9.61 -1.85
N LEU A 72 3.13 9.43 -1.59
CA LEU A 72 2.61 8.54 -0.56
C LEU A 72 2.32 7.11 -1.06
N HIS A 73 2.40 6.86 -2.37
CA HIS A 73 1.91 5.62 -2.99
C HIS A 73 2.49 4.34 -2.38
N ASP A 74 3.70 4.40 -1.85
CA ASP A 74 4.44 3.22 -1.38
C ASP A 74 4.92 3.38 0.08
N CYS A 75 4.24 4.22 0.85
CA CYS A 75 4.59 4.52 2.24
C CYS A 75 4.53 3.27 3.15
N TYR A 76 3.62 2.32 2.89
CA TYR A 76 3.51 1.10 3.69
C TYR A 76 4.75 0.22 3.54
N ARG A 77 5.20 -0.02 2.30
CA ARG A 77 6.41 -0.79 2.02
C ARG A 77 7.64 -0.13 2.63
N CYS A 78 7.73 1.20 2.56
CA CYS A 78 8.85 1.94 3.16
C CYS A 78 8.95 1.76 4.68
N ARG A 79 7.82 1.57 5.37
CA ARG A 79 7.77 1.40 6.83
C ARG A 79 7.91 -0.05 7.30
N THR A 80 7.37 -0.98 6.53
CA THR A 80 7.22 -2.38 6.97
C THR A 80 8.12 -3.37 6.21
N PHE A 81 8.67 -2.94 5.07
CA PHE A 81 9.38 -3.78 4.09
C PHE A 81 8.52 -4.90 3.49
N ILE A 82 7.20 -4.77 3.58
CA ILE A 82 6.21 -5.75 3.10
C ILE A 82 5.71 -5.34 1.71
N ASN A 83 5.73 -6.27 0.75
CA ASN A 83 5.41 -6.01 -0.65
C ASN A 83 3.98 -6.41 -1.04
N GLU A 84 3.27 -7.18 -0.22
CA GLU A 84 1.92 -7.63 -0.58
C GLU A 84 0.89 -6.51 -0.41
N PHE A 85 -0.08 -6.46 -1.33
CA PHE A 85 -1.15 -5.46 -1.38
C PHE A 85 -0.63 -4.01 -1.26
N PRO A 86 0.34 -3.58 -2.09
CA PRO A 86 0.99 -2.27 -1.92
C PRO A 86 -0.01 -1.12 -2.08
N GLY A 87 -1.00 -1.25 -2.98
CA GLY A 87 -2.12 -0.32 -3.10
C GLY A 87 -2.97 -0.21 -1.83
N PRO A 88 -3.72 -1.27 -1.46
CA PRO A 88 -4.58 -1.25 -0.27
C PRO A 88 -3.85 -0.88 1.02
N ASN A 89 -2.66 -1.44 1.26
CA ASN A 89 -1.92 -1.19 2.50
C ASN A 89 -1.35 0.23 2.54
N SER A 90 -0.82 0.76 1.42
CA SER A 90 -0.31 2.14 1.39
C SER A 90 -1.44 3.16 1.44
N ALA A 91 -2.61 2.88 0.87
CA ALA A 91 -3.77 3.75 1.01
C ALA A 91 -4.20 3.82 2.50
N GLU A 92 -4.27 2.70 3.20
CA GLU A 92 -4.61 2.69 4.63
C GLU A 92 -3.55 3.38 5.51
N ALA A 93 -2.26 3.25 5.17
CA ALA A 93 -1.18 3.95 5.84
C ALA A 93 -1.25 5.47 5.58
N ALA A 94 -1.42 5.87 4.33
CA ALA A 94 -1.56 7.26 3.91
C ALA A 94 -2.80 7.94 4.52
N ARG A 95 -3.90 7.20 4.69
CA ARG A 95 -5.14 7.71 5.30
C ARG A 95 -4.90 8.29 6.69
N VAL A 96 -4.09 7.63 7.51
CA VAL A 96 -3.74 8.14 8.85
C VAL A 96 -2.90 9.40 8.75
N LEU A 97 -1.86 9.39 7.89
CA LEU A 97 -0.98 10.55 7.69
C LEU A 97 -1.75 11.79 7.23
N ILE A 98 -2.63 11.63 6.23
CA ILE A 98 -3.40 12.72 5.63
C ILE A 98 -4.44 13.25 6.62
N ARG A 99 -5.15 12.35 7.33
CA ARG A 99 -6.11 12.73 8.38
C ARG A 99 -5.44 13.54 9.48
N ASP A 100 -4.31 13.04 9.99
CA ASP A 100 -3.61 13.67 11.12
C ASP A 100 -2.96 15.00 10.71
N ALA A 101 -2.57 15.15 9.44
CA ALA A 101 -2.12 16.43 8.90
C ALA A 101 -3.25 17.48 8.87
N GLY A 102 -4.49 17.08 8.63
CA GLY A 102 -5.66 17.99 8.63
C GLY A 102 -5.63 19.06 7.53
N LEU A 103 -4.94 18.79 6.41
CA LEU A 103 -4.67 19.76 5.35
C LEU A 103 -5.58 19.64 4.10
N PHE A 104 -6.47 18.64 4.07
CA PHE A 104 -7.20 18.24 2.86
C PHE A 104 -8.70 18.07 3.14
N SER A 105 -9.54 18.45 2.17
CA SER A 105 -10.97 18.15 2.21
C SER A 105 -11.23 16.65 2.05
N GLU A 106 -12.42 16.16 2.44
CA GLU A 106 -12.80 14.75 2.25
C GLU A 106 -12.73 14.30 0.78
N GLU A 107 -13.03 15.19 -0.16
CA GLU A 107 -12.94 14.95 -1.60
C GLU A 107 -11.48 14.80 -2.07
N GLU A 108 -10.59 15.66 -1.57
CA GLU A 108 -9.14 15.59 -1.84
C GLU A 108 -8.54 14.34 -1.22
N GLN A 109 -8.90 14.02 0.03
CA GLN A 109 -8.49 12.79 0.71
C GLN A 109 -8.92 11.57 -0.11
N THR A 110 -10.19 11.50 -0.52
CA THR A 110 -10.72 10.41 -1.33
C THR A 110 -9.95 10.28 -2.65
N THR A 111 -9.66 11.40 -3.31
CA THR A 111 -8.90 11.43 -4.57
C THR A 111 -7.49 10.85 -4.39
N ILE A 112 -6.76 11.31 -3.38
CA ILE A 112 -5.40 10.82 -3.09
C ILE A 112 -5.42 9.33 -2.74
N LEU A 113 -6.31 8.92 -1.83
CA LEU A 113 -6.36 7.56 -1.32
C LEU A 113 -6.78 6.55 -2.39
N ARG A 114 -7.72 6.90 -3.27
CA ARG A 114 -8.11 6.06 -4.40
C ARG A 114 -6.97 5.89 -5.41
N ALA A 115 -6.26 6.98 -5.71
CA ALA A 115 -5.10 6.94 -6.60
C ALA A 115 -4.02 5.97 -6.10
N ILE A 116 -3.77 5.98 -4.79
CA ILE A 116 -2.86 5.03 -4.12
C ILE A 116 -3.44 3.61 -4.11
N PHE A 117 -4.73 3.45 -3.80
CA PHE A 117 -5.36 2.14 -3.66
C PHE A 117 -5.32 1.33 -4.97
N TYR A 118 -5.63 1.96 -6.11
CA TYR A 118 -5.73 1.31 -7.41
C TYR A 118 -4.42 1.31 -8.22
N GLN A 119 -3.29 1.68 -7.61
CA GLN A 119 -2.01 1.90 -8.31
C GLN A 119 -1.47 0.67 -9.08
N GLU A 120 -1.91 -0.56 -8.75
CA GLU A 120 -1.52 -1.79 -9.45
C GLU A 120 -2.68 -2.45 -10.21
N ASP A 121 -3.91 -1.93 -10.12
CA ASP A 121 -5.05 -2.49 -10.85
C ASP A 121 -5.02 -2.02 -12.31
N LEU A 122 -4.33 -2.78 -13.15
CA LEU A 122 -4.26 -2.57 -14.60
C LEU A 122 -5.41 -3.26 -15.36
N SER A 123 -6.30 -3.99 -14.67
CA SER A 123 -7.39 -4.73 -15.31
C SER A 123 -8.51 -3.83 -15.85
N ARG A 124 -8.57 -2.59 -15.36
CA ARG A 124 -9.57 -1.60 -15.75
C ARG A 124 -9.01 -0.17 -15.67
N THR A 125 -9.59 0.70 -16.48
CA THR A 125 -9.35 2.15 -16.40
C THR A 125 -10.14 2.74 -15.24
N HIS A 126 -9.47 3.56 -14.43
CA HIS A 126 -10.05 4.24 -13.27
C HIS A 126 -10.13 5.76 -13.50
N GLY A 127 -10.33 6.52 -12.42
CA GLY A 127 -10.32 7.98 -12.46
C GLY A 127 -8.97 8.58 -12.86
N PRO A 128 -8.95 9.89 -13.13
CA PRO A 128 -7.76 10.54 -13.71
C PRO A 128 -6.52 10.43 -12.82
N TYR A 129 -6.66 10.52 -11.49
CA TYR A 129 -5.54 10.47 -10.57
C TYR A 129 -4.99 9.05 -10.40
N GLU A 130 -5.86 8.04 -10.39
CA GLU A 130 -5.47 6.63 -10.42
C GLU A 130 -4.61 6.34 -11.67
N GLU A 131 -5.03 6.81 -12.84
CA GLU A 131 -4.27 6.61 -14.09
C GLU A 131 -2.96 7.42 -14.12
N ILE A 132 -2.95 8.65 -13.59
CA ILE A 132 -1.73 9.45 -13.44
C ILE A 132 -0.69 8.74 -12.56
N VAL A 133 -1.11 8.18 -11.41
CA VAL A 133 -0.18 7.51 -10.49
C VAL A 133 0.37 6.22 -11.10
N LYS A 134 -0.46 5.42 -11.77
CA LYS A 134 -0.01 4.22 -12.52
C LYS A 134 1.07 4.57 -13.54
N ASP A 135 0.84 5.63 -14.32
CA ASP A 135 1.76 6.07 -15.36
C ASP A 135 3.06 6.64 -14.77
N ALA A 136 2.96 7.40 -13.67
CA ALA A 136 4.11 7.92 -12.96
C ALA A 136 5.01 6.80 -12.38
N ILE A 137 4.39 5.75 -11.82
CA ILE A 137 5.10 4.55 -11.34
C ILE A 137 5.80 3.85 -12.50
N LEU A 138 5.11 3.68 -13.63
CA LEU A 138 5.65 3.04 -14.81
C LEU A 138 6.85 3.82 -15.38
N LEU A 139 6.74 5.14 -15.48
CA LEU A 139 7.85 6.03 -15.90
C LEU A 139 9.05 5.94 -14.94
N GLN A 140 8.80 5.95 -13.63
CA GLN A 140 9.88 5.83 -12.64
C GLN A 140 10.61 4.49 -12.77
N LYS A 141 9.87 3.38 -12.92
CA LYS A 141 10.46 2.04 -13.10
C LYS A 141 11.28 1.95 -14.39
N TYR A 142 10.78 2.57 -15.45
CA TYR A 142 11.44 2.59 -16.75
C TYR A 142 12.73 3.43 -16.76
N LEU A 143 12.67 4.68 -16.30
CA LEU A 143 13.81 5.61 -16.34
C LEU A 143 14.87 5.33 -15.26
N ARG A 144 14.46 4.73 -14.14
CA ARG A 144 15.35 4.39 -13.02
C ARG A 144 15.03 2.97 -12.53
N PRO A 145 15.45 1.92 -13.26
CA PRO A 145 15.25 0.54 -12.82
C PRO A 145 15.94 0.31 -11.47
N LEU A 146 15.17 -0.17 -10.48
CA LEU A 146 15.65 -0.32 -9.11
C LEU A 146 16.34 -1.67 -8.83
N GLY A 147 16.89 -2.33 -9.85
CA GLY A 147 17.61 -3.60 -9.74
C GLY A 147 17.03 -4.71 -10.63
N PRO A 148 17.61 -5.93 -10.60
CA PRO A 148 17.33 -7.00 -11.57
C PRO A 148 15.96 -7.69 -11.44
N GLY A 149 15.11 -7.24 -10.51
CA GLY A 149 13.73 -7.68 -10.44
C GLY A 149 12.91 -6.94 -11.50
N HIS A 150 12.72 -7.56 -12.65
CA HIS A 150 11.85 -7.06 -13.71
C HIS A 150 10.39 -7.08 -13.20
N ALA A 151 10.01 -6.06 -12.43
CA ALA A 151 8.61 -5.85 -12.09
C ALA A 151 7.83 -5.71 -13.39
N ARG A 152 6.79 -6.51 -13.56
CA ARG A 152 5.89 -6.54 -14.73
C ARG A 152 5.65 -5.12 -15.25
N MET A 153 6.20 -4.83 -16.44
CA MET A 153 5.98 -3.55 -17.10
C MET A 153 4.93 -3.73 -18.19
N ASP A 154 3.90 -2.89 -18.16
CA ASP A 154 2.93 -2.83 -19.24
C ASP A 154 3.52 -2.00 -20.40
N ALA A 155 4.13 -2.68 -21.36
CA ALA A 155 4.80 -2.05 -22.50
C ALA A 155 3.83 -1.22 -23.36
N GLY A 156 2.58 -1.66 -23.49
CA GLY A 156 1.56 -0.93 -24.25
C GLY A 156 1.21 0.39 -23.58
N ARG A 157 0.98 0.34 -22.26
CA ARG A 157 0.74 1.53 -21.44
C ARG A 157 1.95 2.47 -21.45
N LEU A 158 3.16 1.94 -21.31
CA LEU A 158 4.40 2.74 -21.33
C LEU A 158 4.57 3.45 -22.68
N SER A 159 4.36 2.74 -23.79
CA SER A 159 4.42 3.32 -25.14
C SER A 159 3.46 4.49 -25.31
N HIS A 160 2.22 4.35 -24.81
CA HIS A 160 1.24 5.43 -24.85
C HIS A 160 1.70 6.65 -24.04
N VAL A 161 2.21 6.45 -22.82
CA VAL A 161 2.70 7.55 -21.97
C VAL A 161 3.93 8.24 -22.58
N LEU A 162 4.86 7.48 -23.15
CA LEU A 162 6.03 8.05 -23.82
C LEU A 162 5.64 8.85 -25.08
N SER A 163 4.69 8.33 -25.86
CA SER A 163 4.12 9.04 -27.01
C SER A 163 3.42 10.33 -26.58
N GLU A 164 2.62 10.28 -25.51
CA GLU A 164 2.02 11.46 -24.89
C GLU A 164 3.11 12.49 -24.57
N LEU A 165 4.25 12.08 -24.01
CA LEU A 165 5.37 12.96 -23.67
C LEU A 165 6.25 13.40 -24.85
N ASN A 166 5.93 13.00 -26.09
CA ASN A 166 6.76 13.23 -27.28
C ASN A 166 8.18 12.65 -27.15
N THR A 167 8.30 11.55 -26.42
CA THR A 167 9.55 10.79 -26.26
C THR A 167 9.40 9.46 -26.98
N CYS A 168 10.33 9.13 -27.88
CA CYS A 168 10.40 7.82 -28.52
C CYS A 168 11.65 7.11 -28.02
N ASP A 169 11.52 5.87 -27.56
CA ASP A 169 12.66 5.02 -27.25
C ASP A 169 12.51 3.67 -27.95
N ALA A 170 13.54 3.31 -28.72
CA ALA A 170 13.61 2.08 -29.50
C ALA A 170 13.86 0.83 -28.62
N SER A 171 14.25 1.00 -27.35
CA SER A 171 14.52 -0.10 -26.40
C SER A 171 13.28 -0.80 -25.83
N LEU A 172 12.06 -0.32 -26.14
CA LEU A 172 10.81 -0.89 -25.61
C LEU A 172 10.58 -2.36 -26.01
N SER A 173 11.22 -2.83 -27.09
CA SER A 173 11.12 -4.23 -27.56
C SER A 173 11.79 -5.24 -26.64
N GLU A 174 12.67 -4.81 -25.73
CA GLU A 174 13.41 -5.71 -24.82
C GLU A 174 12.61 -6.09 -23.56
N PHE A 175 11.49 -5.41 -23.28
CA PHE A 175 10.69 -5.60 -22.06
C PHE A 175 9.45 -6.50 -22.25
N ALA A 176 9.19 -6.93 -23.48
CA ALA A 176 8.10 -7.83 -23.80
C ALA A 176 8.63 -9.27 -23.78
N ILE A 177 8.59 -9.93 -22.63
CA ILE A 177 8.32 -11.37 -22.43
C ILE A 177 8.41 -11.60 -20.91
N ASP A 178 7.32 -12.06 -20.30
CA ASP A 178 7.43 -13.07 -19.25
C ASP A 178 6.12 -13.87 -19.22
N GLU A 179 6.17 -15.09 -19.78
CA GLU A 179 5.14 -16.10 -19.58
C GLU A 179 5.40 -16.74 -18.21
N GLN A 180 4.40 -16.70 -17.34
CA GLN A 180 4.50 -17.34 -16.03
C GLN A 180 4.61 -18.85 -16.19
N GLU A 181 5.65 -19.46 -15.60
CA GLU A 181 5.56 -20.87 -15.22
C GLU A 181 4.45 -21.02 -14.18
N PRO A 182 3.52 -21.98 -14.36
CA PRO A 182 2.45 -22.21 -13.40
C PRO A 182 3.06 -22.69 -12.09
N ILE A 183 2.91 -21.88 -11.04
CA ILE A 183 3.18 -22.32 -9.67
C ILE A 183 2.18 -23.43 -9.38
N VAL A 184 2.65 -24.68 -9.40
CA VAL A 184 1.90 -25.83 -8.88
C VAL A 184 1.83 -25.62 -7.38
N PRO A 185 0.66 -25.32 -6.78
CA PRO A 185 0.58 -25.19 -5.34
C PRO A 185 0.80 -26.58 -4.77
N LEU A 186 1.87 -26.79 -4.02
CA LEU A 186 1.88 -27.86 -3.04
C LEU A 186 0.68 -27.56 -2.14
N LEU A 187 -0.32 -28.45 -2.17
CA LEU A 187 -1.54 -28.30 -1.39
C LEU A 187 -1.21 -28.59 0.09
N GLU A 188 -0.33 -27.78 0.69
CA GLU A 188 -0.17 -27.75 2.13
C GLU A 188 -1.48 -27.24 2.72
N ASP A 189 -2.02 -27.98 3.68
CA ASP A 189 -3.18 -27.55 4.44
C ASP A 189 -2.80 -26.34 5.32
N LYS A 190 -2.97 -25.14 4.76
CA LYS A 190 -2.67 -23.87 5.43
C LYS A 190 -3.45 -23.71 6.74
N ARG A 191 -4.61 -24.37 6.90
CA ARG A 191 -5.42 -24.34 8.13
C ARG A 191 -4.73 -25.12 9.23
N LEU A 192 -4.25 -26.33 8.95
CA LEU A 192 -3.47 -27.11 9.92
C LEU A 192 -2.19 -26.36 10.33
N ARG A 193 -1.48 -25.79 9.35
CA ARG A 193 -0.28 -25.00 9.60
C ARG A 193 -0.57 -23.77 10.46
N LEU A 194 -1.67 -23.06 10.22
CA LEU A 194 -2.12 -21.95 11.06
C LEU A 194 -2.34 -22.38 12.50
N ALA A 195 -3.02 -23.51 12.71
CA ALA A 195 -3.29 -24.03 14.05
C ALA A 195 -1.99 -24.43 14.78
N ASP A 196 -1.05 -25.10 14.10
CA ASP A 196 0.25 -25.47 14.66
C ASP A 196 1.05 -24.23 15.10
N ILE A 197 1.06 -23.19 14.27
CA ILE A 197 1.71 -21.92 14.58
C ILE A 197 1.06 -21.24 15.78
N ALA A 198 -0.27 -21.14 15.79
CA ALA A 198 -1.01 -20.48 16.86
C ALA A 198 -0.77 -21.19 18.21
N GLU A 199 -0.82 -22.51 18.26
CA GLU A 199 -0.52 -23.29 19.47
C GLU A 199 0.93 -23.10 19.93
N SER A 200 1.88 -23.14 18.99
CA SER A 200 3.31 -22.95 19.28
C SER A 200 3.58 -21.57 19.88
N LEU A 201 3.04 -20.50 19.28
CA LEU A 201 3.22 -19.14 19.77
C LEU A 201 2.47 -18.88 21.08
N ALA A 202 1.27 -19.46 21.27
CA ALA A 202 0.50 -19.31 22.50
C ALA A 202 1.25 -19.91 23.72
N ARG A 203 1.97 -21.03 23.53
CA ARG A 203 2.81 -21.65 24.58
C ARG A 203 4.00 -20.80 25.01
N GLN A 204 4.37 -19.79 24.22
CA GLN A 204 5.52 -18.94 24.51
C GLN A 204 5.22 -17.81 25.50
N GLU A 205 3.97 -17.68 25.97
CA GLU A 205 3.55 -16.66 26.95
C GLU A 205 4.00 -15.24 26.54
N ILE A 206 3.70 -14.87 25.29
CA ILE A 206 4.09 -13.57 24.73
C ILE A 206 3.44 -12.44 25.53
N ILE A 207 4.27 -11.51 26.01
CA ILE A 207 3.81 -10.36 26.78
C ILE A 207 3.51 -9.22 25.81
N GLY A 208 2.30 -8.67 25.85
CA GLY A 208 1.85 -7.54 25.03
C GLY A 208 2.49 -6.20 25.41
N ALA A 209 3.81 -6.13 25.47
CA ALA A 209 4.60 -4.97 25.84
C ALA A 209 5.80 -4.78 24.88
N PRO A 210 6.22 -3.54 24.57
CA PRO A 210 7.32 -3.27 23.65
C PRO A 210 8.66 -3.95 24.01
N GLY A 211 8.85 -4.33 25.27
CA GLY A 211 10.04 -5.04 25.73
C GLY A 211 10.16 -6.46 25.16
N ASP A 212 9.04 -7.12 24.86
CA ASP A 212 9.02 -8.46 24.28
C ASP A 212 9.24 -8.39 22.76
N GLU A 213 10.29 -9.04 22.28
CA GLU A 213 10.64 -9.08 20.85
C GLU A 213 9.56 -9.75 20.00
N ARG A 214 8.93 -10.80 20.53
CA ARG A 214 7.89 -11.55 19.81
C ARG A 214 6.64 -10.69 19.63
N TYR A 215 6.33 -9.85 20.61
CA TYR A 215 5.26 -8.86 20.48
C TYR A 215 5.59 -7.78 19.44
N ARG A 216 6.84 -7.31 19.37
CA ARG A 216 7.28 -6.37 18.32
C ARG A 216 7.16 -6.99 16.93
N GLU A 217 7.51 -8.27 16.80
CA GLU A 217 7.38 -9.03 15.55
C GLU A 217 5.91 -9.17 15.12
N ILE A 218 4.98 -9.37 16.06
CA ILE A 218 3.53 -9.33 15.78
C ILE A 218 3.12 -7.93 15.29
N CYS A 219 3.62 -6.87 15.91
CA CYS A 219 3.20 -5.49 15.60
C CYS A 219 3.75 -4.95 14.28
N ARG A 220 4.78 -5.57 13.69
CA ARG A 220 5.51 -5.02 12.52
C ARG A 220 4.68 -4.78 11.27
N TYR A 221 3.50 -5.40 11.17
CA TYR A 221 2.61 -5.26 10.01
C TYR A 221 1.89 -3.92 9.98
N TRP A 222 1.81 -3.21 11.10
CA TRP A 222 1.13 -1.91 11.14
C TRP A 222 2.16 -0.77 11.16
N PRO A 223 2.08 0.18 10.21
CA PRO A 223 3.11 1.18 10.00
C PRO A 223 3.10 2.33 11.03
N ASP A 224 2.18 2.30 11.99
CA ASP A 224 1.95 3.39 12.94
C ASP A 224 3.09 3.48 13.98
N ALA A 225 3.66 4.67 14.18
CA ALA A 225 4.79 4.86 15.10
C ALA A 225 4.43 4.51 16.56
N ASN A 226 3.15 4.64 16.92
CA ASN A 226 2.62 4.35 18.25
C ASN A 226 1.88 3.01 18.29
N ILE A 227 2.13 2.08 17.36
CA ILE A 227 1.38 0.82 17.25
C ILE A 227 1.32 0.04 18.56
N HIS A 228 2.42 0.00 19.32
CA HIS A 228 2.45 -0.70 20.61
C HIS A 228 1.50 -0.09 21.66
N LYS A 229 1.19 1.19 21.55
CA LYS A 229 0.19 1.88 22.40
C LYS A 229 -1.22 1.59 21.92
N VAL A 230 -1.44 1.56 20.60
CA VAL A 230 -2.74 1.28 19.97
C VAL A 230 -3.20 -0.15 20.28
N LEU A 231 -2.28 -1.12 20.21
CA LEU A 231 -2.59 -2.54 20.46
C LEU A 231 -2.47 -2.95 21.93
N LYS A 232 -2.15 -2.00 22.83
CA LYS A 232 -2.01 -2.29 24.26
C LYS A 232 -3.31 -2.86 24.80
N ASN A 233 -3.24 -4.06 25.40
CA ASN A 233 -4.38 -4.82 25.92
C ASN A 233 -5.42 -5.26 24.86
N SER A 234 -5.13 -5.16 23.56
CA SER A 234 -6.07 -5.48 22.48
C SER A 234 -5.36 -6.00 21.23
N TRP A 235 -4.38 -6.89 21.42
CA TRP A 235 -3.52 -7.42 20.35
C TRP A 235 -3.86 -8.85 19.91
N CYS A 236 -4.95 -9.45 20.41
CA CYS A 236 -5.37 -10.81 20.05
C CYS A 236 -5.62 -10.97 18.54
N ALA A 237 -6.30 -10.01 17.91
CA ALA A 237 -6.53 -10.02 16.47
C ALA A 237 -5.23 -9.76 15.68
N ALA A 238 -4.30 -8.96 16.22
CA ALA A 238 -2.98 -8.79 15.64
C ALA A 238 -2.15 -10.10 15.69
N PHE A 239 -2.26 -10.85 16.78
CA PHE A 239 -1.68 -12.18 16.91
C PHE A 239 -2.25 -13.16 15.87
N VAL A 240 -3.57 -13.18 15.69
CA VAL A 240 -4.23 -14.00 14.66
C VAL A 240 -3.71 -13.64 13.26
N TYR A 241 -3.63 -12.33 12.94
CA TYR A 241 -3.06 -11.87 11.67
C TYR A 241 -1.63 -12.35 11.47
N HIS A 242 -0.78 -12.27 12.51
CA HIS A 242 0.60 -12.77 12.45
C HIS A 242 0.66 -14.28 12.18
N CYS A 243 -0.19 -15.07 12.84
CA CYS A 243 -0.28 -16.51 12.60
C CYS A 243 -0.71 -16.80 11.15
N CYS A 244 -1.71 -16.08 10.62
CA CYS A 244 -2.12 -16.18 9.22
C CYS A 244 -0.96 -15.87 8.26
N ARG A 245 -0.18 -14.81 8.52
CA ARG A 245 0.98 -14.45 7.70
C ARG A 245 2.06 -15.54 7.73
N GLN A 246 2.36 -16.12 8.90
CA GLN A 246 3.33 -17.22 9.01
C GLN A 246 2.86 -18.52 8.35
N ALA A 247 1.54 -18.76 8.31
CA ALA A 247 0.92 -19.89 7.61
C ALA A 247 0.80 -19.68 6.09
N GLY A 248 1.19 -18.52 5.56
CA GLY A 248 1.17 -18.23 4.13
C GLY A 248 -0.18 -17.73 3.60
N PHE A 249 -1.05 -17.20 4.47
CA PHE A 249 -2.19 -16.40 4.05
C PHE A 249 -1.73 -14.99 3.69
N LEU A 250 -2.15 -14.52 2.52
CA LEU A 250 -1.91 -13.16 2.08
C LEU A 250 -3.17 -12.34 2.35
N LEU A 251 -3.08 -11.44 3.32
CA LEU A 251 -4.16 -10.54 3.71
C LEU A 251 -3.63 -9.09 3.70
N PRO A 252 -4.44 -8.10 3.30
CA PRO A 252 -4.12 -6.69 3.52
C PRO A 252 -4.31 -6.35 5.01
N ILE A 253 -3.69 -5.27 5.50
CA ILE A 253 -3.85 -4.84 6.90
C ILE A 253 -5.27 -4.37 7.23
N ARG A 254 -6.07 -4.08 6.19
CA ARG A 254 -7.49 -3.73 6.23
C ARG A 254 -8.15 -4.29 4.98
N TYR A 255 -9.24 -5.03 5.14
CA TYR A 255 -10.03 -5.49 4.01
C TYR A 255 -10.62 -4.28 3.26
N PRO A 256 -10.63 -4.25 1.91
CA PRO A 256 -11.25 -3.17 1.15
C PRO A 256 -12.69 -2.89 1.63
N ASN A 257 -13.01 -1.63 1.90
CA ASN A 257 -14.30 -1.18 2.46
C ASN A 257 -14.63 -1.62 3.90
N GLY A 258 -13.84 -2.47 4.56
CA GLY A 258 -14.04 -2.79 5.99
C GLY A 258 -13.80 -1.57 6.86
N CYS A 259 -14.45 -1.43 8.02
CA CYS A 259 -14.26 -0.21 8.84
C CYS A 259 -13.09 -0.33 9.83
N HIS A 260 -12.65 -1.55 10.12
CA HIS A 260 -11.54 -1.86 11.02
C HIS A 260 -10.34 -2.48 10.27
N ARG A 261 -9.13 -2.33 10.84
CA ARG A 261 -7.93 -3.08 10.42
C ARG A 261 -7.96 -4.49 11.00
N LEU A 262 -7.34 -5.47 10.33
CA LEU A 262 -7.23 -6.87 10.81
C LEU A 262 -6.38 -7.03 12.09
N ALA A 263 -5.98 -5.92 12.72
CA ALA A 263 -5.50 -5.87 14.10
C ALA A 263 -6.63 -5.90 15.15
N GLY A 264 -7.89 -5.68 14.74
CA GLY A 264 -9.05 -5.64 15.64
C GLY A 264 -10.07 -6.73 15.31
N VAL A 265 -10.73 -7.27 16.35
CA VAL A 265 -11.71 -8.37 16.24
C VAL A 265 -12.86 -8.01 15.28
N GLY A 266 -13.35 -6.77 15.31
CA GLY A 266 -14.42 -6.30 14.43
C GLY A 266 -14.11 -6.48 12.93
N ALA A 267 -12.83 -6.34 12.53
CA ALA A 267 -12.43 -6.54 11.15
C ALA A 267 -12.58 -8.00 10.70
N TRP A 268 -12.25 -8.94 11.58
CA TRP A 268 -12.38 -10.37 11.30
C TRP A 268 -13.86 -10.78 11.21
N LEU A 269 -14.69 -10.24 12.11
CA LEU A 269 -16.13 -10.46 12.10
C LEU A 269 -16.76 -9.91 10.80
N GLU A 270 -16.53 -8.64 10.48
CA GLU A 270 -17.03 -8.01 9.25
C GLU A 270 -16.62 -8.78 8.00
N TRP A 271 -15.34 -9.15 7.91
CA TRP A 271 -14.81 -9.87 6.76
C TRP A 271 -15.40 -11.29 6.62
N SER A 272 -15.61 -11.98 7.73
CA SER A 272 -16.22 -13.33 7.72
C SER A 272 -17.68 -13.33 7.27
N GLN A 273 -18.40 -12.22 7.47
CA GLN A 273 -19.82 -12.07 7.15
C GLN A 273 -20.10 -11.72 5.68
N LEU A 274 -19.06 -11.47 4.89
CA LEU A 274 -19.20 -11.19 3.46
C LEU A 274 -19.80 -12.40 2.74
N ALA A 275 -20.77 -12.13 1.86
CA ALA A 275 -21.49 -13.17 1.15
C ALA A 275 -20.57 -14.04 0.27
N GLU A 276 -19.48 -13.44 -0.24
CA GLU A 276 -18.48 -14.12 -1.05
C GLU A 276 -17.51 -15.02 -0.27
N THR A 277 -17.38 -14.86 1.05
CA THR A 277 -16.42 -15.65 1.84
C THR A 277 -17.05 -16.91 2.41
N GLY A 278 -18.29 -16.82 2.92
CA GLY A 278 -19.02 -17.95 3.47
C GLY A 278 -18.36 -18.57 4.72
N PHE A 279 -17.57 -17.79 5.47
CA PHE A 279 -16.81 -18.28 6.64
C PHE A 279 -17.53 -18.10 7.98
N PHE A 280 -18.59 -17.30 8.03
CA PHE A 280 -19.25 -16.96 9.28
C PHE A 280 -20.34 -17.97 9.64
N HIS A 281 -20.23 -18.53 10.85
CA HIS A 281 -21.21 -19.43 11.45
C HIS A 281 -21.50 -19.00 12.88
N TYR A 282 -22.79 -18.91 13.25
CA TYR A 282 -23.17 -18.75 14.66
C TYR A 282 -22.95 -20.06 15.42
N ASP A 283 -22.71 -19.95 16.74
CA ASP A 283 -22.63 -21.11 17.61
C ASP A 283 -23.89 -21.98 17.47
N GLN A 284 -23.68 -23.28 17.27
CA GLN A 284 -24.70 -24.31 17.05
C GLN A 284 -25.61 -24.12 15.82
N GLN A 285 -25.36 -23.11 14.97
CA GLN A 285 -26.15 -22.93 13.76
C GLN A 285 -25.92 -24.11 12.81
N ASN A 286 -27.01 -24.79 12.44
CA ASN A 286 -26.98 -25.97 11.57
C ASN A 286 -26.05 -27.10 12.07
N GLY A 287 -25.78 -27.16 13.38
CA GLY A 287 -24.86 -28.15 13.95
C GLY A 287 -23.38 -27.90 13.60
N PHE A 288 -23.01 -26.68 13.20
CA PHE A 288 -21.62 -26.31 12.98
C PHE A 288 -20.82 -26.40 14.28
N VAL A 289 -19.68 -27.10 14.23
CA VAL A 289 -18.74 -27.24 15.35
C VAL A 289 -17.39 -26.70 14.88
N PRO A 290 -16.82 -25.68 15.54
CA PRO A 290 -15.50 -25.17 15.21
C PRO A 290 -14.47 -26.29 15.29
N GLU A 291 -13.62 -26.42 14.29
CA GLU A 291 -12.52 -27.36 14.29
C GLU A 291 -11.19 -26.62 14.47
N ARG A 292 -10.12 -27.41 14.62
CA ARG A 292 -8.78 -26.89 14.83
C ARG A 292 -8.36 -26.00 13.65
N GLY A 293 -7.99 -24.76 13.96
CA GLY A 293 -7.62 -23.73 12.98
C GLY A 293 -8.73 -22.71 12.71
N ASP A 294 -9.94 -22.92 13.23
CA ASP A 294 -11.00 -21.92 13.16
C ASP A 294 -10.78 -20.82 14.20
N ILE A 295 -11.19 -19.60 13.85
CA ILE A 295 -11.13 -18.45 14.75
C ILE A 295 -12.47 -18.35 15.48
N VAL A 296 -12.44 -18.51 16.80
CA VAL A 296 -13.61 -18.32 17.65
C VAL A 296 -13.60 -16.88 18.17
N ILE A 297 -14.69 -16.16 17.91
CA ILE A 297 -14.91 -14.78 18.38
C ILE A 297 -15.98 -14.84 19.49
N TYR A 298 -15.68 -14.25 20.65
CA TYR A 298 -16.56 -14.16 21.81
C TYR A 298 -16.63 -12.72 22.34
#